data_AF-A0A7V9ASE4-F1
#
_entry.id   AF-A0A7V9ASE4-F1
#
_cell.length_a   1.000
_cell.length_b   1.000
_cell.length_c   1.000
_cell.angle_alpha   90.00
_cell.angle_beta   90.00
_cell.angle_gamma   90.00
#
_symmetry.space_group_name_H-M   'P 1'
#
loop_
_entity.id
_entity.type
_entity.pdbx_description
1 polymer ?
#
loop_
_entity_poly.entity_id
_entity_poly.type
_entity_poly.pdbx_seq_one_letter_code
_entity_poly.pdbx_strand_id
1 'polypeptide(L)'
;MARKTHHKHSSRKSYRRLLDGLAELEGVHRVATGRVKPRMGSGRPVATISKVRRTDSGLAITINAEGAIVDAYVVTDRPDAVSAAIAERGWTSS
;
A
#
# COMPACT_ATOMS: atom_id res chain seq x y z
N MET A 1 9.23 -8.98 -33.40
CA MET A 1 9.25 -9.58 -32.05
C MET A 1 9.04 -8.47 -31.02
N ALA A 2 7.88 -8.43 -30.36
CA ALA A 2 7.62 -7.41 -29.35
C ALA A 2 8.52 -7.67 -28.12
N ARG A 3 9.32 -6.68 -27.69
CA ARG A 3 10.08 -6.75 -26.43
C ARG A 3 9.06 -6.99 -25.31
N LYS A 4 9.02 -8.21 -24.78
CA LYS A 4 8.34 -8.51 -23.52
C LYS A 4 9.01 -7.65 -22.46
N THR A 5 8.40 -6.51 -22.15
CA THR A 5 8.77 -5.70 -20.99
C THR A 5 8.56 -6.61 -19.79
N HIS A 6 9.66 -7.10 -19.22
CA HIS A 6 9.66 -7.83 -17.96
C HIS A 6 9.27 -6.85 -16.84
N HIS A 7 8.02 -6.39 -16.83
CA HIS A 7 7.40 -5.96 -15.59
C HIS A 7 7.10 -7.24 -14.81
N LYS A 8 8.16 -7.80 -14.20
CA LYS A 8 8.10 -9.01 -13.40
C LYS A 8 7.12 -8.69 -12.27
N HIS A 9 5.89 -9.18 -12.40
CA HIS A 9 4.88 -9.22 -11.36
C HIS A 9 5.35 -10.18 -10.27
N SER A 10 6.50 -9.92 -9.66
CA SER A 10 7.08 -10.78 -8.63
C SER A 10 6.17 -10.75 -7.41
N SER A 11 5.46 -11.85 -7.17
CA SER A 11 4.67 -12.15 -5.97
C SER A 11 5.48 -12.12 -4.68
N ARG A 12 6.81 -11.95 -4.77
CA ARG A 12 7.74 -11.88 -3.64
C ARG A 12 7.88 -10.49 -3.01
N LYS A 13 7.24 -9.46 -3.56
CA LYS A 13 7.33 -8.11 -3.00
C LYS A 13 6.47 -8.00 -1.74
N SER A 14 7.09 -7.70 -0.60
CA SER A 14 6.46 -7.64 0.72
C SER A 14 5.19 -6.79 0.77
N TYR A 15 5.14 -5.69 0.00
CA TYR A 15 3.97 -4.82 -0.05
C TYR A 15 2.71 -5.48 -0.63
N ARG A 16 2.82 -6.55 -1.45
CA ARG A 16 1.62 -7.21 -2.00
C ARG A 16 0.79 -7.88 -0.92
N ARG A 17 1.43 -8.60 0.01
CA ARG A 17 0.72 -9.23 1.12
C ARG A 17 -0.05 -8.23 1.98
N LEU A 18 0.50 -7.02 2.13
CA LEU A 18 -0.19 -5.92 2.79
C LEU A 18 -1.41 -5.45 1.99
N LEU A 19 -1.28 -5.27 0.66
CA LEU A 19 -2.40 -4.88 -0.19
C LEU A 19 -3.51 -5.94 -0.20
N ASP A 20 -3.13 -7.22 -0.22
CA ASP A 20 -4.08 -8.34 -0.14
C ASP A 20 -4.79 -8.32 1.23
N GLY A 21 -4.06 -8.17 2.33
CA GLY A 21 -4.65 -8.04 3.67
C GLY A 21 -5.54 -6.80 3.85
N LEU A 22 -5.25 -5.70 3.16
CA LEU A 22 -6.13 -4.52 3.13
C LEU A 22 -7.45 -4.82 2.41
N ALA A 23 -7.41 -5.61 1.33
CA ALA A 23 -8.61 -5.99 0.60
C ALA A 23 -9.53 -6.94 1.39
N GLU A 24 -8.99 -7.61 2.41
CA GLU A 24 -9.74 -8.50 3.32
C GLU A 24 -10.36 -7.75 4.52
N LEU A 25 -10.08 -6.46 4.72
CA LEU A 25 -10.68 -5.69 5.81
C LEU A 25 -12.17 -5.45 5.56
N GLU A 26 -12.98 -5.56 6.62
CA GLU A 26 -14.41 -5.29 6.54
C GLU A 26 -14.66 -3.83 6.12
N GLY A 27 -15.57 -3.65 5.15
CA GLY A 27 -15.90 -2.34 4.60
C GLY A 27 -14.94 -1.83 3.52
N VAL A 28 -13.90 -2.59 3.14
CA VAL A 28 -13.09 -2.30 1.97
C VAL A 28 -13.75 -2.87 0.72
N HIS A 29 -14.05 -2.00 -0.24
CA HIS A 29 -14.67 -2.38 -1.52
C HIS A 29 -13.61 -2.74 -2.57
N ARG A 30 -12.49 -2.02 -2.57
CA ARG A 30 -11.42 -2.22 -3.54
C ARG A 30 -10.10 -1.64 -3.03
N VAL A 31 -8.99 -2.30 -3.35
CA VAL A 31 -7.65 -1.75 -3.21
C VAL A 31 -7.03 -1.56 -4.59
N ALA A 32 -6.47 -0.38 -4.85
CA ALA A 32 -5.82 -0.04 -6.10
C ALA A 32 -4.39 0.43 -5.84
N THR A 33 -3.42 -0.19 -6.53
CA THR A 33 -2.04 0.33 -6.52
C THR A 33 -1.97 1.53 -7.47
N GLY A 34 -1.52 2.67 -6.96
CA GLY A 34 -1.24 3.86 -7.74
C GLY A 34 0.19 3.81 -8.29
N ARG A 35 1.04 4.71 -7.81
CA ARG A 35 2.40 4.89 -8.34
C ARG A 35 3.40 4.04 -7.55
N VAL A 36 4.22 3.25 -8.26
CA VAL A 36 5.37 2.55 -7.69
C VAL A 36 6.64 3.27 -8.13
N LYS A 37 7.44 3.73 -7.18
CA LYS A 37 8.71 4.42 -7.43
C LYS A 37 9.87 3.60 -6.85
N PRO A 38 11.01 3.50 -7.55
CA PRO A 38 12.22 2.96 -6.95
C PRO A 38 12.63 3.83 -5.77
N ARG A 39 13.06 3.19 -4.69
CA ARG A 39 13.58 3.89 -3.52
C ARG A 39 15.07 4.15 -3.73
N MET A 40 15.40 5.38 -4.14
CA MET A 40 16.78 5.83 -4.28
C MET A 40 17.23 6.42 -2.93
N GLY A 41 18.06 5.70 -2.18
CA GLY A 41 18.65 6.17 -0.92
C GLY A 41 18.67 5.14 0.20
N SER A 42 19.88 4.82 0.69
CA SER A 42 20.13 4.08 1.92
C SER A 42 19.80 4.92 3.16
N GLY A 43 19.18 4.34 4.19
CA GLY A 43 19.05 4.98 5.51
C GLY A 43 17.69 5.62 5.85
N ARG A 44 16.71 5.67 4.93
CA ARG A 44 15.32 5.95 5.35
C ARG A 44 14.76 4.70 6.08
N PRO A 45 13.92 4.83 7.12
CA PRO A 45 13.25 3.68 7.73
C PRO A 45 12.37 2.94 6.73
N VAL A 46 12.44 1.60 6.69
CA VAL A 46 11.45 0.78 6.00
C VAL A 46 10.20 0.76 6.88
N ALA A 47 9.04 1.04 6.29
CA ALA A 47 7.77 1.09 6.98
C ALA A 47 6.68 0.44 6.13
N THR A 48 5.88 -0.40 6.77
CA THR A 48 4.77 -1.11 6.13
C THR A 48 3.76 -0.10 5.55
N ILE A 49 3.26 0.84 6.35
CA ILE A 49 2.52 2.01 5.91
C ILE A 49 3.11 3.24 6.60
N SER A 50 3.66 4.15 5.79
CA SER A 50 4.30 5.39 6.25
C SER A 50 3.35 6.59 6.31
N LYS A 51 2.25 6.54 5.55
CA LYS A 51 1.25 7.61 5.51
C LYS A 51 -0.12 7.01 5.23
N VAL A 52 -1.14 7.54 5.91
CA VAL A 52 -2.56 7.31 5.65
C VAL A 52 -3.23 8.67 5.56
N ARG A 53 -4.02 8.91 4.51
CA ARG A 53 -4.75 10.16 4.29
C ARG A 53 -6.17 9.84 3.86
N ARG A 54 -7.13 10.60 4.39
CA ARG A 54 -8.52 10.51 3.94
C ARG A 54 -8.68 11.15 2.57
N THR A 55 -9.59 10.59 1.78
CA THR A 55 -10.01 11.07 0.46
C THR A 55 -11.52 10.96 0.36
N ASP A 56 -12.11 11.58 -0.65
CA ASP A 56 -13.57 11.56 -0.86
C ASP A 56 -14.14 10.15 -1.02
N SER A 57 -13.34 9.22 -1.58
CA SER A 57 -13.74 7.84 -1.87
C SER A 57 -13.13 6.79 -0.92
N GLY A 58 -12.46 7.20 0.15
CA GLY A 58 -11.80 6.27 1.09
C GLY A 58 -10.45 6.78 1.59
N LEU A 59 -9.38 6.00 1.42
CA LEU A 59 -8.04 6.31 1.93
C LEU A 59 -6.97 6.28 0.83
N ALA A 60 -6.01 7.20 0.92
CA ALA A 60 -4.74 7.14 0.20
C ALA A 60 -3.63 6.76 1.18
N ILE A 61 -2.85 5.72 0.84
CA ILE A 61 -1.77 5.20 1.67
C ILE A 61 -0.43 5.20 0.93
N THR A 62 0.65 5.39 1.67
CA THR A 62 2.02 5.25 1.14
C THR A 62 2.77 4.16 1.90
N ILE A 63 3.17 3.12 1.20
CA ILE A 63 3.96 2.00 1.69
C ILE A 63 5.44 2.25 1.36
N ASN A 64 6.31 2.14 2.36
CA ASN A 64 7.74 2.36 2.19
C ASN A 64 8.50 1.03 2.32
N ALA A 65 8.42 0.21 1.29
CA ALA A 65 9.05 -1.10 1.22
C ALA A 65 10.56 -1.01 0.96
N GLU A 66 11.24 -2.16 1.10
CA GLU A 66 12.63 -2.30 0.68
C GLU A 66 12.72 -2.14 -0.85
N GLY A 67 13.48 -1.13 -1.29
CA GLY A 67 13.69 -0.83 -2.70
C GLY A 67 12.52 -0.14 -3.44
N ALA A 68 11.37 0.09 -2.80
CA ALA A 68 10.23 0.74 -3.45
C ALA A 68 9.38 1.60 -2.50
N ILE A 69 8.91 2.74 -3.02
CA ILE A 69 7.82 3.53 -2.42
C ILE A 69 6.58 3.27 -3.27
N VAL A 70 5.50 2.83 -2.63
CA VAL A 70 4.24 2.48 -3.30
C VAL A 70 3.11 3.34 -2.75
N ASP A 71 2.49 4.13 -3.63
CA ASP A 71 1.24 4.80 -3.32
C ASP A 71 0.07 3.86 -3.69
N ALA A 72 -0.91 3.72 -2.81
CA ALA A 72 -2.10 2.92 -3.03
C ALA A 72 -3.36 3.62 -2.50
N TYR A 73 -4.52 3.20 -3.01
CA TYR A 73 -5.82 3.71 -2.65
C TYR A 73 -6.71 2.58 -2.14
N VAL A 74 -7.38 2.82 -1.02
CA VAL A 74 -8.38 1.93 -0.44
C VAL A 74 -9.74 2.59 -0.62
N VAL A 75 -10.59 1.99 -1.44
CA VAL A 75 -11.96 2.45 -1.67
C VAL A 75 -12.84 1.88 -0.56
N THR A 76 -13.46 2.75 0.21
CA THR A 76 -14.29 2.39 1.36
C THR A 76 -15.27 3.54 1.66
N ASP A 77 -16.46 3.18 2.12
CA ASP A 77 -17.44 4.10 2.71
C ASP A 77 -17.22 4.30 4.23
N ARG A 78 -16.29 3.54 4.82
CA ARG A 78 -15.95 3.58 6.26
C ARG A 78 -14.46 3.90 6.50
N PRO A 79 -13.94 5.03 5.99
CA PRO A 79 -12.51 5.34 6.03
C PRO A 79 -11.92 5.38 7.44
N ASP A 80 -12.69 5.84 8.44
CA ASP A 80 -12.21 5.93 9.82
C ASP A 80 -12.06 4.54 10.46
N ALA A 81 -13.02 3.64 10.23
CA ALA A 81 -12.97 2.27 10.71
C ALA A 81 -11.81 1.49 10.07
N VAL A 82 -11.61 1.65 8.76
CA VAL A 82 -10.48 1.03 8.04
C VAL A 82 -9.15 1.60 8.54
N SER A 83 -9.06 2.92 8.77
CA SER A 83 -7.85 3.54 9.32
C SER A 83 -7.54 3.03 10.73
N ALA A 84 -8.56 2.82 11.57
CA ALA A 84 -8.39 2.24 12.90
C ALA A 84 -7.90 0.79 12.82
N ALA A 85 -8.51 -0.04 11.96
CA ALA A 85 -8.08 -1.42 11.73
C ALA A 85 -6.63 -1.50 11.23
N ILE A 86 -6.21 -0.59 10.35
CA ILE A 86 -4.83 -0.48 9.88
C ILE A 86 -3.86 -0.20 11.04
N ALA A 87 -4.21 0.71 11.95
CA ALA A 87 -3.40 1.03 13.12
C ALA A 87 -3.35 -0.14 14.12
N GLU A 88 -4.49 -0.79 14.38
CA GLU A 88 -4.64 -1.91 15.31
C GLU A 88 -3.83 -3.15 14.86
N ARG A 89 -3.75 -3.37 13.54
CA ARG A 89 -2.89 -4.42 12.93
C ARG A 89 -1.39 -4.12 13.04
N GLY A 90 -1.00 -2.94 13.54
CA GLY A 90 0.39 -2.52 13.63
C GLY A 90 1.04 -2.28 12.26
N TRP A 91 0.25 -1.96 11.24
CA TRP A 91 0.77 -1.76 9.88
C TRP A 91 1.34 -0.35 9.66
N THR A 92 1.09 0.59 10.56
CA THR A 92 1.67 1.93 10.53
C THR A 92 2.99 1.97 11.28
N SER A 93 4.02 2.59 10.69
CA SER A 93 5.20 3.01 11.46
C SER A 93 4.85 4.31 12.18
N SER A 94 4.68 4.25 13.50
CA SER A 94 4.54 5.43 14.36
C SER A 94 5.77 6.33 14.31
#